data_AF-A0A1H2ULP8-F1
#
_entry.id   AF-A0A1H2ULP8-F1
#
_cell.length_a   1.000
_cell.length_b   1.000
_cell.length_c   1.000
_cell.angle_alpha   90.00
_cell.angle_beta   90.00
_cell.angle_gamma   90.00
#
_symmetry.space_group_name_H-M   'P 1'
#
loop_
_entity.id
_entity.type
_entity.pdbx_description
1 polymer ?
#
loop_
_entity_poly.entity_id
_entity_poly.type
_entity_poly.pdbx_seq_one_letter_code
_entity_poly.pdbx_strand_id
1 'polypeptide(L)'
;MTTAQPLLLTDEQLKSFITDGFLILKTDFPREFHERLVEQLNTIYDTEGNPGNNILPRIRDLQRVFENPVITGALTSVLGPNYLLHTHRHGHYNSVPKPGGWHKDSYWGYNRLRNHHPWWAMIMYFPQDTPIELGPTGVMPGTQYQDSRTFASDETAEEATANGEAGTFALIHYDIWHRSTPNLIGKPRFMLKFEFMRTEAPQSPTWDNQEQSWAAVAGDESNNPIAEEVWNWLSGRTAALAGTKPADAAEIASLAARLNGSEEQDALDAAYELATRGEAGIQALLGALEQEKKVSRIASYGLSVAGEEAVEGLLQALRAENEDVVNHAIFALSELRGYADRAVSHVAAQLDHPSAKIRRTAVDALGIISANAKLVVPALIKGLQDEDTQVRFTAGLSLVRIGKDAAEAVPALAEQLSHENRYVRGHALEALRYIGTPEAHEVLIQELFNTRWCSDTTPASTF
;
A
#
# COMPACT_ATOMS: atom_id res chain seq x y z
N MET A 1 -11.77 -13.57 23.46
CA MET A 1 -12.31 -14.35 22.33
C MET A 1 -11.11 -15.07 21.72
N THR A 2 -11.16 -16.39 21.59
CA THR A 2 -10.14 -17.14 20.84
C THR A 2 -10.28 -16.75 19.38
N THR A 3 -9.43 -15.85 18.91
CA THR A 3 -9.30 -15.56 17.47
C THR A 3 -8.93 -16.86 16.78
N ALA A 4 -9.79 -17.35 15.89
CA ALA A 4 -9.49 -18.52 15.10
C ALA A 4 -8.16 -18.30 14.35
N GLN A 5 -7.35 -19.36 14.23
CA GLN A 5 -6.05 -19.25 13.58
C GLN A 5 -6.22 -18.76 12.13
N PRO A 6 -5.44 -17.77 11.67
CA PRO A 6 -5.49 -17.31 10.29
C PRO A 6 -5.20 -18.44 9.30
N LEU A 7 -5.95 -18.47 8.19
CA LEU A 7 -5.71 -19.40 7.07
C LEU A 7 -4.78 -18.74 6.06
N LEU A 8 -3.48 -18.99 6.22
CA LEU A 8 -2.42 -18.37 5.43
C LEU A 8 -2.48 -18.79 3.95
N LEU A 9 -1.97 -17.92 3.07
CA LEU A 9 -1.82 -18.23 1.65
C LEU A 9 -0.75 -19.30 1.43
N THR A 10 -0.94 -20.15 0.42
CA THR A 10 0.11 -21.06 -0.06
C THR A 10 1.16 -20.32 -0.88
N ASP A 11 2.28 -20.98 -1.17
CA ASP A 11 3.29 -20.45 -2.10
C ASP A 11 2.69 -20.10 -3.47
N GLU A 12 1.83 -20.95 -4.04
CA GLU A 12 1.21 -20.69 -5.34
C GLU A 12 0.30 -19.45 -5.31
N GLN A 13 -0.48 -19.30 -4.23
CA GLN A 13 -1.34 -18.13 -4.06
C GLN A 13 -0.50 -16.86 -3.90
N LEU A 14 0.58 -16.89 -3.13
CA LEU A 14 1.44 -15.73 -2.97
C LEU A 14 2.16 -15.37 -4.28
N LYS A 15 2.66 -16.37 -5.03
CA LYS A 15 3.25 -16.16 -6.35
C LYS A 15 2.26 -15.52 -7.32
N SER A 16 1.02 -16.01 -7.37
CA SER A 16 -0.04 -15.38 -8.19
C SER A 16 -0.34 -13.95 -7.72
N PHE A 17 -0.37 -13.67 -6.42
CA PHE A 17 -0.50 -12.29 -5.94
C PHE A 17 0.66 -11.39 -6.40
N ILE A 18 1.90 -11.88 -6.36
CA ILE A 18 3.09 -11.12 -6.77
C ILE A 18 3.11 -10.89 -8.29
N THR A 19 2.72 -11.87 -9.08
CA THR A 19 2.73 -11.80 -10.55
C THR A 19 1.51 -11.05 -11.08
N ASP A 20 0.31 -11.44 -10.66
CA ASP A 20 -0.96 -10.93 -11.18
C ASP A 20 -1.44 -9.69 -10.43
N GLY A 21 -0.94 -9.45 -9.21
CA GLY A 21 -1.30 -8.32 -8.36
C GLY A 21 -2.64 -8.46 -7.66
N PHE A 22 -3.30 -9.62 -7.72
CA PHE A 22 -4.55 -9.89 -7.00
C PHE A 22 -4.81 -11.37 -6.74
N LEU A 23 -5.76 -11.65 -5.83
CA LEU A 23 -6.36 -12.96 -5.60
C LEU A 23 -7.88 -12.79 -5.41
N ILE A 24 -8.65 -13.75 -5.93
CA ILE A 24 -10.09 -13.87 -5.63
C ILE A 24 -10.28 -15.02 -4.63
N LEU A 25 -10.73 -14.68 -3.44
CA LEU A 25 -10.90 -15.61 -2.32
C LEU A 25 -12.35 -15.57 -1.84
N LYS A 26 -12.74 -16.52 -0.98
CA LYS A 26 -14.10 -16.60 -0.43
C LYS A 26 -14.07 -16.93 1.05
N THR A 27 -14.84 -16.20 1.84
CA THR A 27 -15.04 -16.49 3.27
C THR A 27 -15.93 -17.71 3.48
N ASP A 28 -15.83 -18.35 4.64
CA ASP A 28 -16.60 -19.52 5.06
C ASP A 28 -17.90 -19.18 5.85
N PHE A 29 -18.32 -17.91 5.82
CA PHE A 29 -19.56 -17.51 6.48
C PHE A 29 -20.79 -18.23 5.90
N PRO A 30 -21.79 -18.54 6.75
CA PRO A 30 -23.04 -19.11 6.26
C PRO A 30 -23.85 -18.05 5.50
N ARG A 31 -24.69 -18.48 4.57
CA ARG A 31 -25.49 -17.60 3.71
C ARG A 31 -26.31 -16.57 4.49
N GLU A 32 -26.86 -16.97 5.64
CA GLU A 32 -27.68 -16.13 6.51
C GLU A 32 -26.88 -14.94 7.10
N PHE A 33 -25.56 -15.06 7.22
CA PHE A 33 -24.70 -13.93 7.61
C PHE A 33 -24.71 -12.85 6.53
N HIS A 34 -24.54 -13.25 5.28
CA HIS A 34 -24.51 -12.36 4.13
C HIS A 34 -25.87 -11.70 3.88
N GLU A 35 -26.97 -12.46 4.00
CA GLU A 35 -28.32 -11.93 3.85
C GLU A 35 -28.63 -10.84 4.89
N ARG A 36 -28.30 -11.07 6.17
CA ARG A 36 -28.41 -10.02 7.20
C ARG A 36 -27.52 -8.81 6.94
N LEU A 37 -26.32 -9.02 6.42
CA LEU A 37 -25.39 -7.94 6.11
C LEU A 37 -25.94 -7.05 4.98
N VAL A 38 -26.51 -7.66 3.94
CA VAL A 38 -27.17 -6.94 2.83
C VAL A 38 -28.42 -6.20 3.31
N GLU A 39 -29.22 -6.80 4.20
CA GLU A 39 -30.39 -6.13 4.81
C GLU A 39 -29.98 -4.87 5.59
N GLN A 40 -28.92 -4.96 6.40
CA GLN A 40 -28.35 -3.81 7.11
C GLN A 40 -27.86 -2.72 6.14
N LEU A 41 -27.14 -3.11 5.09
CA LEU A 41 -26.64 -2.19 4.05
C LEU A 41 -27.78 -1.47 3.33
N ASN A 42 -28.81 -2.19 2.88
CA ASN A 42 -29.97 -1.59 2.24
C ASN A 42 -30.65 -0.59 3.18
N THR A 43 -30.91 -0.99 4.44
CA THR A 43 -31.55 -0.11 5.43
C THR A 43 -30.78 1.20 5.61
N ILE A 44 -29.45 1.13 5.75
CA ILE A 44 -28.61 2.32 5.92
C ILE A 44 -28.59 3.17 4.66
N TYR A 45 -28.40 2.57 3.48
CA TYR A 45 -28.34 3.33 2.23
C TYR A 45 -29.67 4.01 1.89
N ASP A 46 -30.81 3.36 2.20
CA ASP A 46 -32.13 3.91 1.96
C ASP A 46 -32.49 5.05 2.93
N THR A 47 -32.02 4.96 4.19
CA THR A 47 -32.39 5.93 5.25
C THR A 47 -31.39 7.06 5.44
N GLU A 48 -30.10 6.78 5.26
CA GLU A 48 -28.98 7.70 5.57
C GLU A 48 -28.11 8.01 4.34
N GLY A 49 -28.20 7.20 3.28
CA GLY A 49 -27.25 7.24 2.16
C GLY A 49 -25.93 6.53 2.47
N ASN A 50 -24.88 6.82 1.70
CA ASN A 50 -23.57 6.19 1.91
C ASN A 50 -22.89 6.74 3.18
N PRO A 51 -22.62 5.91 4.21
CA PRO A 51 -22.03 6.37 5.47
C PRO A 51 -20.51 6.67 5.36
N GLY A 52 -19.88 6.41 4.20
CA GLY A 52 -18.46 6.63 3.98
C GLY A 52 -17.59 5.88 4.99
N ASN A 53 -16.62 6.57 5.60
CA ASN A 53 -15.70 5.96 6.56
C ASN A 53 -16.40 5.47 7.85
N ASN A 54 -17.65 5.85 8.10
CA ASN A 54 -18.45 5.42 9.26
C ASN A 54 -19.16 4.08 9.05
N ILE A 55 -18.89 3.36 7.97
CA ILE A 55 -19.56 2.09 7.69
C ILE A 55 -19.30 1.01 8.77
N LEU A 56 -18.09 0.94 9.36
CA LEU A 56 -17.80 -0.02 10.44
C LEU A 56 -18.59 0.23 11.72
N PRO A 57 -18.61 1.46 12.31
CA PRO A 57 -19.44 1.70 13.48
C PRO A 57 -20.94 1.57 13.18
N ARG A 58 -21.35 1.78 11.92
CA ARG A 58 -22.75 1.62 11.51
C ARG A 58 -23.18 0.16 11.34
N ILE A 59 -22.28 -0.71 10.87
CA ILE A 59 -22.56 -2.14 10.61
C ILE A 59 -21.57 -2.99 11.40
N ARG A 60 -21.95 -3.34 12.63
CA ARG A 60 -21.08 -4.06 13.56
C ARG A 60 -20.66 -5.45 13.06
N ASP A 61 -21.50 -6.10 12.24
CA ASP A 61 -21.18 -7.39 11.62
C ASP A 61 -19.97 -7.31 10.68
N LEU A 62 -19.62 -6.14 10.14
CA LEU A 62 -18.42 -5.99 9.29
C LEU A 62 -17.13 -6.25 10.05
N GLN A 63 -17.09 -5.99 11.36
CA GLN A 63 -15.91 -6.34 12.16
C GLN A 63 -15.61 -7.84 12.08
N ARG A 64 -16.65 -8.68 12.05
CA ARG A 64 -16.50 -10.14 11.92
C ARG A 64 -15.89 -10.53 10.59
N VAL A 65 -16.19 -9.80 9.51
CA VAL A 65 -15.58 -10.03 8.19
C VAL A 65 -14.06 -9.88 8.28
N PHE A 66 -13.56 -8.84 8.93
CA PHE A 66 -12.12 -8.61 9.08
C PHE A 66 -11.44 -9.48 10.13
N GLU A 67 -12.22 -10.16 10.97
CA GLU A 67 -11.74 -11.19 11.91
C GLU A 67 -11.86 -12.61 11.33
N ASN A 68 -12.38 -12.76 10.11
CA ASN A 68 -12.53 -14.06 9.47
C ASN A 68 -11.15 -14.65 9.13
N PRO A 69 -10.90 -15.94 9.44
CA PRO A 69 -9.61 -16.59 9.20
C PRO A 69 -9.07 -16.48 7.77
N VAL A 70 -9.93 -16.54 6.75
CA VAL A 70 -9.54 -16.42 5.35
C VAL A 70 -9.04 -15.00 5.05
N ILE A 71 -9.74 -13.98 5.55
CA ILE A 71 -9.37 -12.57 5.35
C ILE A 71 -8.11 -12.24 6.14
N THR A 72 -8.08 -12.59 7.43
CA THR A 72 -6.91 -12.33 8.28
C THR A 72 -5.67 -13.06 7.77
N GLY A 73 -5.83 -14.29 7.27
CA GLY A 73 -4.72 -15.08 6.75
C GLY A 73 -4.17 -14.52 5.45
N ALA A 74 -5.05 -14.16 4.51
CA ALA A 74 -4.65 -13.50 3.27
C ALA A 74 -3.91 -12.17 3.50
N LEU A 75 -4.43 -11.31 4.39
CA LEU A 75 -3.77 -10.05 4.76
C LEU A 75 -2.45 -10.28 5.51
N THR A 76 -2.41 -11.25 6.43
CA THR A 76 -1.18 -11.61 7.17
C THR A 76 -0.09 -12.07 6.21
N SER A 77 -0.42 -12.90 5.23
CA SER A 77 0.52 -13.40 4.23
C SER A 77 1.13 -12.30 3.37
N VAL A 78 0.38 -11.24 3.03
CA VAL A 78 0.85 -10.16 2.15
C VAL A 78 1.43 -8.97 2.92
N LEU A 79 0.89 -8.62 4.08
CA LEU A 79 1.24 -7.41 4.83
C LEU A 79 1.94 -7.67 6.18
N GLY A 80 2.06 -8.94 6.59
CA GLY A 80 2.58 -9.33 7.91
C GLY A 80 1.49 -9.28 9.00
N PRO A 81 1.75 -9.86 10.19
CA PRO A 81 0.73 -10.08 11.22
C PRO A 81 0.21 -8.80 11.90
N ASN A 82 0.94 -7.69 11.80
CA ASN A 82 0.66 -6.44 12.50
C ASN A 82 0.07 -5.34 11.60
N TYR A 83 -0.46 -5.70 10.42
CA TYR A 83 -1.00 -4.73 9.46
C TYR A 83 -2.06 -3.79 10.07
N LEU A 84 -2.10 -2.57 9.58
CA LEU A 84 -3.10 -1.55 9.92
C LEU A 84 -4.30 -1.68 8.98
N LEU A 85 -5.51 -1.79 9.54
CA LEU A 85 -6.75 -1.47 8.81
C LEU A 85 -6.89 0.05 8.75
N HIS A 86 -6.72 0.61 7.56
CA HIS A 86 -6.66 2.05 7.38
C HIS A 86 -8.02 2.72 7.65
N THR A 87 -7.99 3.99 8.04
CA THR A 87 -9.21 4.74 8.40
C THR A 87 -10.12 5.01 7.21
N HIS A 88 -9.58 4.94 5.99
CA HIS A 88 -10.36 5.10 4.77
C HIS A 88 -10.99 3.80 4.31
N ARG A 89 -12.27 3.89 4.01
CA ARG A 89 -13.11 2.80 3.56
C ARG A 89 -14.32 3.35 2.83
N HIS A 90 -14.83 2.58 1.89
CA HIS A 90 -15.94 3.03 1.05
C HIS A 90 -16.88 1.88 0.73
N GLY A 91 -18.17 2.07 0.98
CA GLY A 91 -19.20 1.20 0.42
C GLY A 91 -19.56 1.66 -0.99
N HIS A 92 -19.35 0.82 -1.98
CA HIS A 92 -19.73 1.08 -3.36
C HIS A 92 -21.10 0.46 -3.64
N TYR A 93 -22.08 1.30 -3.96
CA TYR A 93 -23.38 0.89 -4.48
C TYR A 93 -23.40 1.04 -6.01
N ASN A 94 -23.89 0.03 -6.72
CA ASN A 94 -24.15 0.11 -8.16
C ASN A 94 -25.47 -0.59 -8.51
N SER A 95 -26.25 0.01 -9.40
CA SER A 95 -27.47 -0.56 -9.97
C SER A 95 -27.68 -0.13 -11.42
N VAL A 96 -26.65 0.37 -12.10
CA VAL A 96 -26.75 0.94 -13.45
C VAL A 96 -25.80 0.25 -14.44
N PRO A 97 -26.18 0.17 -15.73
CA PRO A 97 -25.37 -0.48 -16.76
C PRO A 97 -24.25 0.44 -17.28
N LYS A 98 -23.64 1.23 -16.39
CA LYS A 98 -22.56 2.15 -16.72
C LYS A 98 -21.27 1.70 -16.03
N PRO A 99 -20.23 1.31 -16.78
CA PRO A 99 -18.94 1.00 -16.18
C PRO A 99 -18.25 2.26 -15.66
N GLY A 100 -17.35 2.06 -14.70
CA GLY A 100 -16.41 3.08 -14.26
C GLY A 100 -15.18 3.10 -15.18
N GLY A 101 -14.43 4.19 -15.12
CA GLY A 101 -13.13 4.26 -15.79
C GLY A 101 -12.09 3.40 -15.08
N TRP A 102 -11.14 2.86 -15.84
CA TRP A 102 -9.92 2.29 -15.28
C TRP A 102 -9.15 3.34 -14.49
N HIS A 103 -8.77 2.99 -13.27
CA HIS A 103 -7.96 3.84 -12.41
C HIS A 103 -7.06 3.00 -11.50
N LYS A 104 -6.06 3.66 -10.94
CA LYS A 104 -5.34 3.21 -9.75
C LYS A 104 -5.72 4.15 -8.62
N ASP A 105 -5.88 3.61 -7.42
CA ASP A 105 -6.25 4.43 -6.29
C ASP A 105 -5.16 5.42 -5.90
N SER A 106 -5.61 6.59 -5.49
CA SER A 106 -4.79 7.56 -4.77
C SER A 106 -5.65 8.10 -3.65
N TYR A 107 -5.52 7.50 -2.47
CA TYR A 107 -6.11 8.02 -1.24
C TYR A 107 -5.72 9.49 -1.00
N TRP A 108 -4.54 9.84 -1.51
CA TRP A 108 -3.83 11.09 -1.35
C TRP A 108 -4.28 12.24 -2.25
N GLY A 109 -5.03 11.96 -3.33
CA GLY A 109 -5.37 12.98 -4.34
C GLY A 109 -4.14 13.63 -5.01
N TYR A 110 -2.93 13.14 -4.74
CA TYR A 110 -1.68 13.53 -5.37
C TYR A 110 -0.96 12.31 -5.93
N ASN A 111 -0.03 12.54 -6.86
CA ASN A 111 0.75 11.48 -7.46
C ASN A 111 1.91 11.08 -6.51
N ARG A 112 1.78 9.92 -5.84
CA ARG A 112 2.88 9.31 -5.05
C ARG A 112 3.70 8.40 -5.95
N LEU A 113 4.96 8.16 -5.60
CA LEU A 113 5.67 7.06 -6.24
C LEU A 113 4.99 5.74 -5.86
N ARG A 114 4.73 4.90 -6.86
CA ARG A 114 4.22 3.55 -6.64
C ARG A 114 5.34 2.70 -6.07
N ASN A 115 5.00 1.80 -5.17
CA ASN A 115 5.98 0.91 -4.56
C ASN A 115 5.72 -0.51 -5.04
N HIS A 116 6.77 -1.20 -5.49
CA HIS A 116 6.67 -2.59 -5.92
C HIS A 116 6.53 -3.54 -4.74
N HIS A 117 7.05 -3.17 -3.57
CA HIS A 117 6.78 -3.90 -2.34
C HIS A 117 5.36 -3.61 -1.85
N PRO A 118 4.59 -4.64 -1.44
CA PRO A 118 3.24 -4.49 -0.93
C PRO A 118 3.27 -3.91 0.49
N TRP A 119 3.56 -2.61 0.58
CA TRP A 119 3.33 -1.82 1.79
C TRP A 119 1.84 -1.53 2.01
N TRP A 120 1.04 -1.68 0.96
CA TRP A 120 -0.40 -1.45 0.96
C TRP A 120 -1.11 -2.56 0.17
N ALA A 121 -2.27 -2.97 0.66
CA ALA A 121 -3.19 -3.83 -0.07
C ALA A 121 -4.63 -3.35 0.15
N MET A 122 -5.56 -3.84 -0.67
CA MET A 122 -6.98 -3.56 -0.50
C MET A 122 -7.81 -4.83 -0.55
N ILE A 123 -8.92 -4.82 0.18
CA ILE A 123 -9.98 -5.81 0.04
C ILE A 123 -11.20 -5.14 -0.60
N MET A 124 -11.73 -5.80 -1.61
CA MET A 124 -13.04 -5.52 -2.20
C MET A 124 -13.98 -6.68 -1.90
N TYR A 125 -14.82 -6.52 -0.88
CA TYR A 125 -15.68 -7.58 -0.35
C TYR A 125 -17.10 -7.50 -0.91
N PHE A 126 -17.65 -8.64 -1.35
CA PHE A 126 -19.00 -8.74 -1.90
C PHE A 126 -19.92 -9.49 -0.93
N PRO A 127 -20.87 -8.80 -0.27
CA PRO A 127 -21.78 -9.42 0.69
C PRO A 127 -22.97 -10.13 0.03
N GLN A 128 -23.03 -10.18 -1.31
CA GLN A 128 -24.08 -10.89 -2.06
C GLN A 128 -23.46 -11.65 -3.24
N ASP A 129 -24.19 -12.64 -3.76
CA ASP A 129 -23.85 -13.28 -5.03
C ASP A 129 -23.68 -12.21 -6.11
N THR A 130 -22.50 -12.20 -6.72
CA THR A 130 -22.10 -11.19 -7.70
C THR A 130 -21.64 -11.90 -8.96
N PRO A 131 -22.57 -12.39 -9.80
CA PRO A 131 -22.21 -12.91 -11.11
C PRO A 131 -21.81 -11.74 -12.03
N ILE A 132 -21.23 -12.06 -13.19
CA ILE A 132 -20.65 -11.04 -14.11
C ILE A 132 -21.67 -9.98 -14.49
N GLU A 133 -22.93 -10.36 -14.69
CA GLU A 133 -24.00 -9.50 -15.16
C GLU A 133 -24.49 -8.54 -14.06
N LEU A 134 -24.15 -8.78 -12.79
CA LEU A 134 -24.42 -7.86 -11.68
C LEU A 134 -23.35 -6.76 -11.54
N GLY A 135 -22.26 -6.84 -12.31
CA GLY A 135 -21.22 -5.83 -12.34
C GLY A 135 -20.23 -5.93 -11.17
N PRO A 136 -19.41 -7.01 -11.11
CA PRO A 136 -18.29 -7.14 -10.16
C PRO A 136 -17.23 -6.03 -10.36
N THR A 137 -16.16 -6.07 -9.56
CA THR A 137 -14.97 -5.25 -9.86
C THR A 137 -14.16 -5.94 -10.95
N GLY A 138 -13.78 -5.18 -11.98
CA GLY A 138 -12.80 -5.57 -12.98
C GLY A 138 -11.39 -5.18 -12.53
N VAL A 139 -10.43 -6.06 -12.76
CA VAL A 139 -9.02 -5.91 -12.38
C VAL A 139 -8.15 -6.26 -13.59
N MET A 140 -7.07 -5.52 -13.81
CA MET A 140 -6.12 -5.82 -14.88
C MET A 140 -4.88 -6.52 -14.29
N PRO A 141 -4.72 -7.84 -14.52
CA PRO A 141 -3.59 -8.61 -13.97
C PRO A 141 -2.24 -8.05 -14.39
N GLY A 142 -1.24 -8.12 -13.50
CA GLY A 142 0.17 -7.83 -13.80
C GLY A 142 0.52 -6.35 -13.96
N THR A 143 -0.41 -5.44 -13.61
CA THR A 143 -0.21 -4.01 -13.83
C THR A 143 0.26 -3.22 -12.61
N GLN A 144 0.43 -3.88 -11.47
CA GLN A 144 0.77 -3.27 -10.18
C GLN A 144 2.10 -2.51 -10.18
N TYR A 145 3.08 -2.95 -10.98
CA TYR A 145 4.43 -2.35 -11.04
C TYR A 145 4.56 -1.19 -12.03
N GLN A 146 3.55 -0.98 -12.88
CA GLN A 146 3.63 -0.01 -13.98
C GLN A 146 2.88 1.27 -13.60
N ASP A 147 3.36 2.47 -13.92
CA ASP A 147 2.57 3.69 -13.67
C ASP A 147 1.56 3.96 -14.79
N SER A 148 1.95 3.65 -16.03
CA SER A 148 1.13 3.88 -17.22
C SER A 148 0.06 2.80 -17.42
N ARG A 149 -0.93 3.14 -18.24
CA ARG A 149 -1.92 2.18 -18.74
C ARG A 149 -1.33 1.48 -19.96
N THR A 150 -1.22 0.16 -19.90
CA THR A 150 -0.59 -0.68 -20.93
C THR A 150 -1.56 -1.38 -21.87
N PHE A 151 -2.86 -1.30 -21.59
CA PHE A 151 -3.90 -1.95 -22.38
C PHE A 151 -4.68 -0.92 -23.20
N ALA A 152 -4.87 -1.23 -24.49
CA ALA A 152 -5.32 -0.29 -25.51
C ALA A 152 -6.82 0.05 -25.46
N SER A 153 -7.66 -0.87 -24.99
CA SER A 153 -9.12 -0.71 -24.93
C SER A 153 -9.64 -0.86 -23.51
N ASP A 154 -10.81 -0.27 -23.23
CA ASP A 154 -11.50 -0.45 -21.95
C ASP A 154 -12.08 -1.86 -21.80
N GLU A 155 -12.39 -2.53 -22.91
CA GLU A 155 -12.86 -3.91 -22.96
C GLU A 155 -11.78 -4.79 -23.57
N THR A 156 -11.33 -5.78 -22.81
CA THR A 156 -10.14 -6.58 -23.12
C THR A 156 -10.37 -7.99 -22.58
N ALA A 157 -9.84 -9.00 -23.27
CA ALA A 157 -10.01 -10.40 -22.86
C ALA A 157 -9.17 -10.75 -21.62
N GLU A 158 -8.19 -9.91 -21.32
CA GLU A 158 -7.25 -10.01 -20.21
C GLU A 158 -7.84 -9.46 -18.89
N GLU A 159 -8.97 -8.76 -18.93
CA GLU A 159 -9.67 -8.28 -17.72
C GLU A 159 -10.17 -9.46 -16.89
N ALA A 160 -9.70 -9.54 -15.64
CA ALA A 160 -10.24 -10.44 -14.64
C ALA A 160 -11.38 -9.77 -13.88
N THR A 161 -12.36 -10.56 -13.43
CA THR A 161 -13.48 -10.06 -12.64
C THR A 161 -13.59 -10.74 -11.28
N ALA A 162 -13.85 -9.95 -10.24
CA ALA A 162 -14.10 -10.44 -8.88
C ALA A 162 -15.55 -10.95 -8.71
N ASN A 163 -15.99 -11.87 -9.59
CA ASN A 163 -17.31 -12.48 -9.52
C ASN A 163 -17.31 -13.73 -8.64
N GLY A 164 -18.45 -14.04 -8.02
CA GLY A 164 -18.58 -15.21 -7.15
C GLY A 164 -19.84 -15.21 -6.30
N GLU A 165 -19.96 -16.20 -5.43
CA GLU A 165 -21.03 -16.27 -4.42
C GLU A 165 -20.82 -15.22 -3.31
N ALA A 166 -21.84 -14.99 -2.49
CA ALA A 166 -21.72 -14.13 -1.33
C ALA A 166 -20.52 -14.53 -0.43
N GLY A 167 -19.77 -13.53 0.04
CA GLY A 167 -18.53 -13.73 0.79
C GLY A 167 -17.27 -13.82 -0.08
N THR A 168 -17.39 -13.76 -1.40
CA THR A 168 -16.25 -13.53 -2.29
C THR A 168 -15.62 -12.16 -2.03
N PHE A 169 -14.29 -12.11 -2.07
CA PHE A 169 -13.55 -10.86 -2.03
C PHE A 169 -12.31 -10.91 -2.91
N ALA A 170 -11.96 -9.75 -3.49
CA ALA A 170 -10.67 -9.56 -4.13
C ALA A 170 -9.68 -8.99 -3.10
N LEU A 171 -8.55 -9.67 -2.89
CA LEU A 171 -7.36 -9.09 -2.29
C LEU A 171 -6.50 -8.55 -3.43
N ILE A 172 -6.26 -7.25 -3.46
CA ILE A 172 -5.52 -6.59 -4.54
C ILE A 172 -4.30 -5.84 -4.02
N HIS A 173 -3.22 -5.83 -4.81
CA HIS A 173 -2.12 -4.88 -4.65
C HIS A 173 -2.68 -3.47 -4.80
N TYR A 174 -2.30 -2.55 -3.91
CA TYR A 174 -2.89 -1.20 -3.88
C TYR A 174 -2.78 -0.47 -5.23
N ASP A 175 -1.64 -0.66 -5.89
CA ASP A 175 -1.32 -0.02 -7.17
C ASP A 175 -1.83 -0.77 -8.40
N ILE A 176 -2.77 -1.72 -8.32
CA ILE A 176 -3.32 -2.39 -9.51
C ILE A 176 -4.36 -1.53 -10.25
N TRP A 177 -4.39 -1.58 -11.59
CA TRP A 177 -5.49 -0.98 -12.36
C TRP A 177 -6.78 -1.77 -12.12
N HIS A 178 -7.86 -1.07 -11.81
CA HIS A 178 -9.17 -1.65 -11.58
C HIS A 178 -10.30 -0.70 -11.99
N ARG A 179 -11.52 -1.24 -12.09
CA ARG A 179 -12.73 -0.48 -12.43
C ARG A 179 -14.00 -1.15 -11.90
N SER A 180 -15.10 -0.43 -11.87
CA SER A 180 -16.43 -1.06 -11.78
C SER A 180 -16.91 -1.50 -13.16
N THR A 181 -17.37 -2.74 -13.29
CA THR A 181 -17.98 -3.24 -14.53
C THR A 181 -19.49 -2.91 -14.56
N PRO A 182 -20.16 -2.95 -15.73
CA PRO A 182 -21.55 -2.53 -15.83
C PRO A 182 -22.49 -3.52 -15.12
N ASN A 183 -23.49 -2.99 -14.42
CA ASN A 183 -24.56 -3.81 -13.86
C ASN A 183 -25.69 -3.93 -14.90
N LEU A 184 -25.78 -5.10 -15.53
CA LEU A 184 -26.70 -5.39 -16.64
C LEU A 184 -28.07 -5.86 -16.15
N ILE A 185 -28.17 -6.31 -14.89
CA ILE A 185 -29.42 -6.80 -14.29
C ILE A 185 -30.23 -5.66 -13.65
N GLY A 186 -29.58 -4.55 -13.26
CA GLY A 186 -30.23 -3.40 -12.61
C GLY A 186 -30.62 -3.64 -11.15
N LYS A 187 -30.11 -4.69 -10.52
CA LYS A 187 -30.32 -4.97 -9.08
C LYS A 187 -29.26 -4.26 -8.22
N PRO A 188 -29.56 -3.92 -6.95
CA PRO A 188 -28.57 -3.41 -6.01
C PRO A 188 -27.34 -4.32 -5.91
N ARG A 189 -26.14 -3.73 -6.01
CA ARG A 189 -24.85 -4.39 -5.83
C ARG A 189 -23.98 -3.60 -4.88
N PHE A 190 -23.66 -4.19 -3.72
CA PHE A 190 -22.68 -3.64 -2.79
C PHE A 190 -21.30 -4.26 -3.02
N MET A 191 -20.27 -3.42 -2.99
CA MET A 191 -18.88 -3.85 -2.83
C MET A 191 -18.26 -2.97 -1.75
N LEU A 192 -17.66 -3.58 -0.73
CA LEU A 192 -17.11 -2.84 0.39
C LEU A 192 -15.58 -2.82 0.26
N LYS A 193 -15.04 -1.61 0.04
CA LYS A 193 -13.62 -1.35 -0.16
C LYS A 193 -12.96 -0.96 1.16
N PHE A 194 -11.88 -1.65 1.49
CA PHE A 194 -11.05 -1.37 2.67
C PHE A 194 -9.57 -1.37 2.27
N GLU A 195 -8.83 -0.44 2.86
CA GLU A 195 -7.40 -0.29 2.65
C GLU A 195 -6.64 -0.81 3.86
N PHE A 196 -5.50 -1.43 3.60
CA PHE A 196 -4.63 -2.00 4.62
C PHE A 196 -3.19 -1.58 4.36
N MET A 197 -2.45 -1.35 5.42
CA MET A 197 -1.05 -0.92 5.37
C MET A 197 -0.18 -1.88 6.18
N ARG A 198 0.90 -2.36 5.59
CA ARG A 198 1.99 -3.02 6.31
C ARG A 198 2.69 -2.01 7.22
N THR A 199 2.91 -2.40 8.47
CA THR A 199 3.52 -1.53 9.48
C THR A 199 5.02 -1.76 9.64
N GLU A 200 5.52 -2.93 9.20
CA GLU A 200 6.93 -3.31 9.36
C GLU A 200 7.44 -4.06 8.13
N ALA A 201 8.72 -3.84 7.80
CA ALA A 201 9.38 -4.60 6.75
C ALA A 201 9.46 -6.09 7.16
N PRO A 202 9.17 -7.02 6.23
CA PRO A 202 9.21 -8.45 6.50
C PRO A 202 10.60 -8.91 6.98
N GLN A 203 10.63 -9.69 8.05
CA GLN A 203 11.85 -10.32 8.58
C GLN A 203 11.91 -11.82 8.28
N SER A 204 10.76 -12.41 7.96
CA SER A 204 10.59 -13.82 7.60
C SER A 204 9.28 -13.99 6.82
N PRO A 205 9.07 -15.12 6.13
CA PRO A 205 7.78 -15.45 5.54
C PRO A 205 6.65 -15.39 6.57
N THR A 206 5.49 -14.89 6.15
CA THR A 206 4.25 -14.79 6.97
C THR A 206 3.06 -15.49 6.30
N TRP A 207 3.36 -16.38 5.35
CA TRP A 207 2.41 -17.27 4.67
C TRP A 207 2.80 -18.73 4.90
N ASP A 208 2.04 -19.68 4.37
CA ASP A 208 2.38 -21.11 4.41
C ASP A 208 3.51 -21.41 3.40
N ASN A 209 4.73 -21.05 3.80
CA ASN A 209 5.90 -21.10 2.94
C ASN A 209 6.57 -22.48 2.95
N GLN A 210 6.63 -23.13 1.80
CA GLN A 210 7.30 -24.41 1.57
C GLN A 210 8.53 -24.26 0.66
N GLU A 211 8.51 -23.30 -0.27
CA GLU A 211 9.57 -23.02 -1.23
C GLU A 211 10.53 -21.94 -0.74
N GLN A 212 11.84 -22.20 -0.85
CA GLN A 212 12.83 -21.20 -0.46
C GLN A 212 13.04 -20.18 -1.58
N SER A 213 13.35 -20.60 -2.80
CA SER A 213 13.64 -19.70 -3.91
C SER A 213 12.41 -19.37 -4.74
N TRP A 214 12.45 -18.23 -5.43
CA TRP A 214 11.49 -17.98 -6.51
C TRP A 214 11.66 -19.04 -7.60
N ALA A 215 10.54 -19.64 -8.00
CA ALA A 215 10.43 -20.45 -9.19
C ALA A 215 9.18 -19.95 -9.92
N ALA A 216 9.35 -19.59 -11.19
CA ALA A 216 8.25 -19.09 -12.01
C ALA A 216 7.06 -20.07 -12.00
N VAL A 217 5.85 -19.53 -12.03
CA VAL A 217 4.63 -20.33 -12.05
C VAL A 217 4.64 -21.21 -13.31
N ALA A 218 4.21 -22.47 -13.19
CA ALA A 218 4.26 -23.42 -14.30
C ALA A 218 3.56 -22.86 -15.56
N GLY A 219 4.33 -22.69 -16.65
CA GLY A 219 3.86 -22.12 -17.92
C GLY A 219 4.27 -20.67 -18.17
N ASP A 220 4.89 -19.99 -17.20
CA ASP A 220 5.50 -18.67 -17.35
C ASP A 220 7.02 -18.80 -17.50
N GLU A 221 7.52 -18.57 -18.72
CA GLU A 221 8.97 -18.55 -19.03
C GLU A 221 9.57 -17.14 -18.88
N SER A 222 8.78 -16.14 -18.47
CA SER A 222 9.27 -14.78 -18.32
C SER A 222 10.18 -14.69 -17.08
N ASN A 223 11.42 -14.26 -17.32
CA ASN A 223 12.31 -13.87 -16.23
C ASN A 223 11.81 -12.53 -15.67
N ASN A 224 11.04 -12.56 -14.59
CA ASN A 224 10.49 -11.35 -13.95
C ASN A 224 11.35 -10.97 -12.72
N PRO A 225 12.37 -10.11 -12.89
CA PRO A 225 13.28 -9.75 -11.80
C PRO A 225 12.56 -9.02 -10.65
N ILE A 226 11.45 -8.33 -10.94
CA ILE A 226 10.65 -7.64 -9.93
C ILE A 226 9.93 -8.66 -9.05
N ALA A 227 9.29 -9.67 -9.66
CA ALA A 227 8.58 -10.70 -8.91
C ALA A 227 9.52 -11.53 -8.01
N GLU A 228 10.70 -11.89 -8.51
CA GLU A 228 11.73 -12.55 -7.69
C GLU A 228 12.19 -11.67 -6.53
N GLU A 229 12.41 -10.37 -6.77
CA GLU A 229 12.83 -9.44 -5.73
C GLU A 229 11.75 -9.23 -4.67
N VAL A 230 10.48 -9.07 -5.06
CA VAL A 230 9.34 -8.95 -4.14
C VAL A 230 9.16 -10.23 -3.32
N TRP A 231 9.32 -11.42 -3.93
CA TRP A 231 9.31 -12.70 -3.20
C TRP A 231 10.42 -12.75 -2.15
N ASN A 232 11.65 -12.39 -2.54
CA ASN A 232 12.78 -12.33 -1.62
C ASN A 232 12.55 -11.35 -0.48
N TRP A 233 12.03 -10.15 -0.78
CA TRP A 233 11.65 -9.16 0.23
C TRP A 233 10.61 -9.73 1.18
N LEU A 234 9.49 -10.28 0.69
CA LEU A 234 8.45 -10.90 1.53
C LEU A 234 8.99 -12.06 2.39
N SER A 235 9.98 -12.81 1.91
CA SER A 235 10.68 -13.84 2.70
C SER A 235 11.64 -13.28 3.76
N GLY A 236 11.84 -11.96 3.85
CA GLY A 236 12.84 -11.32 4.70
C GLY A 236 14.28 -11.47 4.19
N ARG A 237 14.47 -11.90 2.94
CA ARG A 237 15.79 -11.99 2.30
C ARG A 237 16.09 -10.68 1.60
N THR A 238 16.96 -9.88 2.22
CA THR A 238 17.17 -8.49 1.81
C THR A 238 18.57 -8.22 1.25
N ALA A 239 19.21 -9.22 0.66
CA ALA A 239 20.53 -9.07 0.07
C ALA A 239 20.50 -8.08 -1.09
N ALA A 240 21.53 -7.23 -1.18
CA ALA A 240 21.75 -6.34 -2.31
C ALA A 240 21.85 -7.12 -3.64
N LEU A 241 21.27 -6.57 -4.71
CA LEU A 241 21.46 -7.14 -6.04
C LEU A 241 22.83 -6.80 -6.64
N ALA A 242 23.50 -5.74 -6.19
CA ALA A 242 24.79 -5.34 -6.73
C ALA A 242 25.82 -6.47 -6.72
N GLY A 243 26.45 -6.69 -7.88
CA GLY A 243 27.52 -7.67 -8.06
C GLY A 243 27.05 -9.11 -8.19
N THR A 244 25.74 -9.38 -8.21
CA THR A 244 25.19 -10.73 -8.44
C THR A 244 25.39 -11.21 -9.89
N LYS A 245 25.58 -10.29 -10.85
CA LYS A 245 25.94 -10.60 -12.23
C LYS A 245 27.21 -9.85 -12.66
N PRO A 246 28.00 -10.38 -13.63
CA PRO A 246 29.19 -9.72 -14.13
C PRO A 246 28.89 -8.32 -14.70
N ALA A 247 29.84 -7.40 -14.49
CA ALA A 247 29.80 -6.07 -15.09
C ALA A 247 30.39 -6.11 -16.51
N ASP A 248 29.53 -6.29 -17.50
CA ASP A 248 29.88 -6.13 -18.92
C ASP A 248 29.47 -4.73 -19.42
N ALA A 249 30.42 -3.98 -19.97
CA ALA A 249 30.20 -2.59 -20.35
C ALA A 249 29.21 -2.44 -21.53
N ALA A 250 29.18 -3.39 -22.46
CA ALA A 250 28.26 -3.35 -23.60
C ALA A 250 26.83 -3.70 -23.16
N GLU A 251 26.69 -4.67 -22.26
CA GLU A 251 25.41 -5.02 -21.64
C GLU A 251 24.85 -3.85 -20.82
N ILE A 252 25.67 -3.23 -19.97
CA ILE A 252 25.26 -2.05 -19.18
C ILE A 252 24.80 -0.90 -20.09
N ALA A 253 25.52 -0.62 -21.18
CA ALA A 253 25.12 0.42 -22.14
C ALA A 253 23.79 0.08 -22.83
N SER A 254 23.57 -1.19 -23.18
CA SER A 254 22.32 -1.68 -23.76
C SER A 254 21.14 -1.52 -22.78
N LEU A 255 21.34 -1.92 -21.51
CA LEU A 255 20.33 -1.79 -20.47
C LEU A 255 20.01 -0.32 -20.16
N ALA A 256 21.01 0.55 -20.09
CA ALA A 256 20.81 1.98 -19.88
C ALA A 256 19.99 2.62 -21.02
N ALA A 257 20.16 2.15 -22.26
CA ALA A 257 19.35 2.61 -23.39
C ALA A 257 17.88 2.16 -23.26
N ARG A 258 17.62 0.95 -22.77
CA ARG A 258 16.26 0.41 -22.56
C ARG A 258 15.45 1.20 -21.52
N LEU A 259 16.10 1.90 -20.58
CA LEU A 259 15.42 2.78 -19.63
C LEU A 259 14.57 3.89 -20.32
N ASN A 260 14.97 4.29 -21.52
CA ASN A 260 14.28 5.28 -22.35
C ASN A 260 13.23 4.65 -23.31
N GLY A 261 12.97 3.35 -23.19
CA GLY A 261 12.03 2.62 -24.05
C GLY A 261 10.58 3.09 -23.92
N SER A 262 9.78 2.81 -24.95
CA SER A 262 8.33 3.09 -24.94
C SER A 262 7.61 2.16 -23.96
N GLU A 263 7.96 0.87 -23.97
CA GLU A 263 7.39 -0.16 -23.11
C GLU A 263 7.92 -0.02 -21.68
N GLU A 264 7.03 0.29 -20.74
CA GLU A 264 7.42 0.53 -19.34
C GLU A 264 7.97 -0.74 -18.66
N GLN A 265 7.39 -1.91 -18.93
CA GLN A 265 7.87 -3.18 -18.37
C GLN A 265 9.32 -3.46 -18.77
N ASP A 266 9.69 -3.29 -20.04
CA ASP A 266 11.07 -3.50 -20.52
C ASP A 266 12.07 -2.56 -19.84
N ALA A 267 11.67 -1.31 -19.62
CA ALA A 267 12.49 -0.32 -18.94
C ALA A 267 12.64 -0.63 -17.44
N LEU A 268 11.60 -1.15 -16.78
CA LEU A 268 11.67 -1.62 -15.39
C LEU A 268 12.59 -2.84 -15.27
N ASP A 269 12.44 -3.83 -16.15
CA ASP A 269 13.31 -5.02 -16.18
C ASP A 269 14.78 -4.61 -16.36
N ALA A 270 15.05 -3.66 -17.27
CA ALA A 270 16.38 -3.12 -17.47
C ALA A 270 16.93 -2.40 -16.23
N ALA A 271 16.10 -1.69 -15.45
CA ALA A 271 16.53 -1.03 -14.22
C ALA A 271 16.93 -2.03 -13.13
N TYR A 272 16.14 -3.08 -12.92
CA TYR A 272 16.48 -4.16 -11.99
C TYR A 272 17.71 -4.94 -12.46
N GLU A 273 17.85 -5.19 -13.77
CA GLU A 273 19.04 -5.84 -14.32
C GLU A 273 20.30 -4.97 -14.18
N LEU A 274 20.21 -3.64 -14.33
CA LEU A 274 21.33 -2.73 -14.06
C LEU A 274 21.78 -2.80 -12.61
N ALA A 275 20.84 -2.91 -11.66
CA ALA A 275 21.15 -3.03 -10.24
C ALA A 275 22.02 -4.25 -9.94
N THR A 276 21.98 -5.30 -10.79
CA THR A 276 22.82 -6.50 -10.62
C THR A 276 24.28 -6.32 -11.05
N ARG A 277 24.62 -5.25 -11.79
CA ARG A 277 25.93 -5.06 -12.46
C ARG A 277 26.98 -4.33 -11.62
N GLY A 278 26.80 -4.33 -10.30
CA GLY A 278 27.71 -3.71 -9.35
C GLY A 278 27.83 -2.20 -9.56
N GLU A 279 29.00 -1.65 -9.23
CA GLU A 279 29.24 -0.20 -9.26
C GLU A 279 28.94 0.44 -10.63
N ALA A 280 29.33 -0.20 -11.74
CA ALA A 280 29.11 0.35 -13.07
C ALA A 280 27.61 0.44 -13.44
N GLY A 281 26.81 -0.56 -13.04
CA GLY A 281 25.35 -0.51 -13.20
C GLY A 281 24.70 0.56 -12.32
N ILE A 282 25.17 0.71 -11.08
CA ILE A 282 24.72 1.75 -10.15
C ILE A 282 25.02 3.14 -10.72
N GLN A 283 26.21 3.37 -11.27
CA GLN A 283 26.54 4.66 -11.90
C GLN A 283 25.64 4.96 -13.11
N ALA A 284 25.28 3.95 -13.91
CA ALA A 284 24.33 4.12 -15.00
C ALA A 284 22.94 4.53 -14.49
N LEU A 285 22.46 3.90 -13.40
CA LEU A 285 21.19 4.25 -12.77
C LEU A 285 21.22 5.65 -12.13
N LEU A 286 22.30 6.02 -11.43
CA LEU A 286 22.47 7.36 -10.88
C LEU A 286 22.49 8.42 -11.97
N GLY A 287 23.14 8.17 -13.11
CA GLY A 287 23.08 9.05 -14.27
C GLY A 287 21.68 9.13 -14.90
N ALA A 288 20.89 8.05 -14.81
CA ALA A 288 19.51 8.01 -15.27
C ALA A 288 18.53 8.77 -14.35
N LEU A 289 18.87 8.99 -13.07
CA LEU A 289 18.08 9.85 -12.18
C LEU A 289 17.96 11.28 -12.73
N GLU A 290 19.01 11.80 -13.34
CA GLU A 290 19.06 13.18 -13.86
C GLU A 290 18.32 13.37 -15.20
N GLN A 291 17.77 12.29 -15.76
CA GLN A 291 17.02 12.33 -17.01
C GLN A 291 15.56 12.75 -16.78
N GLU A 292 14.73 12.63 -17.82
CA GLU A 292 13.31 12.96 -17.70
C GLU A 292 12.61 12.13 -16.62
N LYS A 293 11.49 12.66 -16.12
CA LYS A 293 10.77 12.11 -14.96
C LYS A 293 10.48 10.61 -15.04
N LYS A 294 10.10 10.08 -16.23
CA LYS A 294 9.83 8.64 -16.42
C LYS A 294 11.09 7.81 -16.16
N VAL A 295 12.19 8.17 -16.81
CA VAL A 295 13.50 7.49 -16.68
C VAL A 295 14.03 7.61 -15.26
N SER A 296 13.94 8.80 -14.67
CA SER A 296 14.34 9.08 -13.29
C SER A 296 13.59 8.17 -12.30
N ARG A 297 12.27 8.03 -12.46
CA ARG A 297 11.45 7.12 -11.63
C ARG A 297 11.91 5.67 -11.81
N ILE A 298 12.05 5.21 -13.05
CA ILE A 298 12.44 3.83 -13.35
C ILE A 298 13.82 3.52 -12.75
N ALA A 299 14.79 4.42 -12.89
CA ALA A 299 16.11 4.29 -12.30
C ALA A 299 16.08 4.16 -10.77
N SER A 300 15.16 4.88 -10.11
CA SER A 300 14.99 4.81 -8.66
C SER A 300 14.59 3.43 -8.16
N TYR A 301 13.82 2.64 -8.94
CA TYR A 301 13.49 1.26 -8.59
C TYR A 301 14.72 0.34 -8.64
N GLY A 302 15.58 0.50 -9.67
CA GLY A 302 16.86 -0.22 -9.71
C GLY A 302 17.76 0.15 -8.53
N LEU A 303 17.82 1.44 -8.19
CA LEU A 303 18.62 1.91 -7.05
C LEU A 303 18.08 1.44 -5.69
N SER A 304 16.77 1.25 -5.54
CA SER A 304 16.18 0.74 -4.30
C SER A 304 16.60 -0.69 -3.93
N VAL A 305 17.11 -1.45 -4.90
CA VAL A 305 17.52 -2.86 -4.72
C VAL A 305 19.03 -3.06 -4.90
N ALA A 306 19.77 -1.97 -5.15
CA ALA A 306 21.18 -2.01 -5.47
C ALA A 306 22.08 -2.30 -4.26
N GLY A 307 21.70 -1.87 -3.05
CA GLY A 307 22.51 -2.06 -1.83
C GLY A 307 23.32 -0.84 -1.39
N GLU A 308 24.30 -1.05 -0.52
CA GLU A 308 25.08 0.00 0.14
C GLU A 308 25.84 0.91 -0.83
N GLU A 309 26.31 0.36 -1.96
CA GLU A 309 27.08 1.10 -2.96
C GLU A 309 26.27 2.23 -3.61
N ALA A 310 24.94 2.16 -3.61
CA ALA A 310 24.08 3.23 -4.14
C ALA A 310 23.92 4.42 -3.18
N VAL A 311 24.18 4.22 -1.88
CA VAL A 311 23.82 5.20 -0.83
C VAL A 311 24.53 6.53 -1.02
N GLU A 312 25.83 6.54 -1.32
CA GLU A 312 26.58 7.79 -1.48
C GLU A 312 26.08 8.62 -2.68
N GLY A 313 25.82 7.96 -3.82
CA GLY A 313 25.26 8.64 -5.00
C GLY A 313 23.86 9.19 -4.74
N LEU A 314 23.02 8.44 -4.02
CA LEU A 314 21.69 8.90 -3.62
C LEU A 314 21.75 10.08 -2.64
N LEU A 315 22.69 10.09 -1.70
CA LEU A 315 22.91 11.24 -0.80
C LEU A 315 23.34 12.51 -1.55
N GLN A 316 24.10 12.36 -2.63
CA GLN A 316 24.43 13.48 -3.52
C GLN A 316 23.20 13.97 -4.30
N ALA A 317 22.37 13.05 -4.80
CA ALA A 317 21.13 13.36 -5.51
C ALA A 317 20.09 14.12 -4.65
N LEU A 318 20.14 14.00 -3.31
CA LEU A 318 19.33 14.82 -2.39
C LEU A 318 19.63 16.33 -2.46
N ARG A 319 20.70 16.73 -3.15
CA ARG A 319 21.11 18.14 -3.33
C ARG A 319 20.79 18.68 -4.73
N ALA A 320 20.13 17.90 -5.57
CA ALA A 320 19.76 18.31 -6.91
C ALA A 320 18.72 19.45 -6.89
N GLU A 321 18.76 20.32 -7.90
CA GLU A 321 17.75 21.37 -8.07
C GLU A 321 16.41 20.78 -8.58
N ASN A 322 16.47 19.66 -9.30
CA ASN A 322 15.28 19.01 -9.83
C ASN A 322 14.56 18.21 -8.73
N GLU A 323 13.36 18.66 -8.36
CA GLU A 323 12.55 17.99 -7.32
C GLU A 323 12.21 16.53 -7.64
N ASP A 324 12.10 16.13 -8.92
CA ASP A 324 11.86 14.73 -9.25
C ASP A 324 13.08 13.87 -8.89
N VAL A 325 14.30 14.35 -9.14
CA VAL A 325 15.56 13.68 -8.73
C VAL A 325 15.60 13.50 -7.22
N VAL A 326 15.34 14.58 -6.47
CA VAL A 326 15.36 14.52 -4.99
C VAL A 326 14.28 13.55 -4.48
N ASN A 327 13.05 13.60 -5.01
CA ASN A 327 11.99 12.67 -4.61
C ASN A 327 12.36 11.21 -4.88
N HIS A 328 12.89 10.91 -6.06
CA HIS A 328 13.30 9.56 -6.45
C HIS A 328 14.50 9.07 -5.63
N ALA A 329 15.43 9.96 -5.28
CA ALA A 329 16.54 9.62 -4.39
C ALA A 329 16.06 9.30 -2.97
N ILE A 330 15.13 10.09 -2.41
CA ILE A 330 14.51 9.79 -1.10
C ILE A 330 13.80 8.44 -1.12
N PHE A 331 13.03 8.15 -2.19
CA PHE A 331 12.35 6.87 -2.34
C PHE A 331 13.34 5.71 -2.36
N ALA A 332 14.37 5.78 -3.22
CA ALA A 332 15.36 4.71 -3.33
C ALA A 332 16.09 4.47 -2.00
N LEU A 333 16.47 5.54 -1.29
CA LEU A 333 17.04 5.43 0.06
C LEU A 333 16.11 4.75 1.05
N SER A 334 14.80 4.97 0.96
CA SER A 334 13.83 4.36 1.88
C SER A 334 13.73 2.84 1.71
N GLU A 335 13.85 2.37 0.48
CA GLU A 335 13.71 0.96 0.12
C GLU A 335 15.02 0.17 0.19
N LEU A 336 16.16 0.86 0.39
CA LEU A 336 17.49 0.26 0.62
C LEU A 336 17.64 -0.35 2.03
N ARG A 337 16.64 -0.24 2.90
CA ARG A 337 16.57 -0.92 4.21
C ARG A 337 17.77 -0.51 5.09
N GLY A 338 18.37 -1.46 5.82
CA GLY A 338 19.49 -1.20 6.74
C GLY A 338 20.74 -0.61 6.07
N TYR A 339 20.88 -0.69 4.73
CA TYR A 339 21.99 -0.04 4.03
C TYR A 339 21.89 1.50 4.11
N ALA A 340 20.68 2.05 4.30
CA ALA A 340 20.42 3.48 4.32
C ALA A 340 20.33 4.09 5.73
N ASP A 341 20.72 3.39 6.79
CA ASP A 341 20.70 3.91 8.18
C ASP A 341 21.44 5.25 8.32
N ARG A 342 22.58 5.40 7.62
CA ARG A 342 23.35 6.65 7.60
C ARG A 342 22.67 7.78 6.84
N ALA A 343 21.67 7.47 6.01
CA ALA A 343 20.90 8.45 5.26
C ALA A 343 19.78 9.09 6.09
N VAL A 344 19.41 8.53 7.25
CA VAL A 344 18.30 9.03 8.10
C VAL A 344 18.43 10.53 8.37
N SER A 345 19.61 11.02 8.76
CA SER A 345 19.80 12.45 9.04
C SER A 345 19.68 13.32 7.78
N HIS A 346 20.07 12.80 6.62
CA HIS A 346 19.99 13.51 5.34
C HIS A 346 18.55 13.56 4.83
N VAL A 347 17.79 12.48 4.99
CA VAL A 347 16.35 12.44 4.68
C VAL A 347 15.58 13.33 5.65
N ALA A 348 15.91 13.32 6.95
CA ALA A 348 15.28 14.20 7.93
C ALA A 348 15.48 15.69 7.62
N ALA A 349 16.63 16.08 7.07
CA ALA A 349 16.87 17.45 6.62
C ALA A 349 15.94 17.90 5.48
N GLN A 350 15.38 16.96 4.69
CA GLN A 350 14.44 17.28 3.60
C GLN A 350 13.07 17.75 4.10
N LEU A 351 12.79 17.65 5.41
CA LEU A 351 11.60 18.28 6.02
C LEU A 351 11.68 19.81 6.04
N ASP A 352 12.84 20.40 5.73
CA ASP A 352 13.00 21.86 5.54
C ASP A 352 12.88 22.29 4.08
N HIS A 353 12.63 21.35 3.15
CA HIS A 353 12.54 21.67 1.73
C HIS A 353 11.29 22.53 1.42
N PRO A 354 11.38 23.55 0.54
CA PRO A 354 10.24 24.43 0.22
C PRO A 354 9.06 23.69 -0.41
N SER A 355 9.32 22.64 -1.18
CA SER A 355 8.28 21.80 -1.79
C SER A 355 7.66 20.83 -0.79
N ALA A 356 6.35 20.96 -0.56
CA ALA A 356 5.56 20.03 0.25
C ALA A 356 5.62 18.58 -0.28
N LYS A 357 5.81 18.39 -1.60
CA LYS A 357 6.00 17.06 -2.19
C LYS A 357 7.24 16.38 -1.61
N ILE A 358 8.35 17.09 -1.52
CA ILE A 358 9.62 16.58 -0.98
C ILE A 358 9.51 16.29 0.51
N ARG A 359 8.98 17.24 1.29
CA ARG A 359 8.78 17.05 2.74
C ARG A 359 7.95 15.80 3.03
N ARG A 360 6.90 15.59 2.24
CA ARG A 360 6.02 14.42 2.37
C ARG A 360 6.71 13.12 2.02
N THR A 361 7.46 13.06 0.92
CA THR A 361 8.26 11.89 0.55
C THR A 361 9.30 11.57 1.63
N ALA A 362 9.93 12.60 2.21
CA ALA A 362 10.88 12.44 3.30
C ALA A 362 10.23 11.86 4.56
N VAL A 363 9.04 12.34 4.94
CA VAL A 363 8.30 11.83 6.10
C VAL A 363 7.87 10.37 5.89
N ASP A 364 7.40 9.99 4.69
CA ASP A 364 7.07 8.58 4.38
C ASP A 364 8.32 7.70 4.45
N ALA A 365 9.42 8.16 3.82
CA ALA A 365 10.70 7.46 3.80
C ALA A 365 11.27 7.22 5.19
N LEU A 366 11.21 8.19 6.10
CA LEU A 366 11.65 8.00 7.49
C LEU A 366 10.84 6.90 8.21
N GLY A 367 9.54 6.81 7.92
CA GLY A 367 8.69 5.73 8.44
C GLY A 367 8.99 4.37 7.80
N ILE A 368 9.41 4.32 6.53
CA ILE A 368 9.81 3.06 5.87
C ILE A 368 11.17 2.58 6.38
N ILE A 369 12.15 3.47 6.47
CA ILE A 369 13.48 3.17 6.99
C ILE A 369 13.35 2.65 8.43
N SER A 370 12.56 3.33 9.27
CA SER A 370 12.26 2.97 10.67
C SER A 370 13.48 2.69 11.56
N ALA A 371 14.71 2.91 11.06
CA ALA A 371 15.94 2.76 11.80
C ALA A 371 16.15 3.97 12.72
N ASN A 372 16.68 3.71 13.91
CA ASN A 372 17.07 4.74 14.86
C ASN A 372 15.93 5.72 15.20
N ALA A 373 14.93 5.23 15.94
CA ALA A 373 13.78 6.02 16.40
C ALA A 373 14.17 7.37 17.03
N LYS A 374 15.33 7.47 17.69
CA LYS A 374 15.82 8.73 18.29
C LYS A 374 16.06 9.84 17.27
N LEU A 375 16.40 9.51 16.03
CA LEU A 375 16.55 10.49 14.94
C LEU A 375 15.25 10.69 14.17
N VAL A 376 14.49 9.61 13.97
CA VAL A 376 13.26 9.61 13.17
C VAL A 376 12.11 10.33 13.89
N VAL A 377 11.88 10.02 15.17
CA VAL A 377 10.71 10.52 15.92
C VAL A 377 10.68 12.05 16.01
N PRO A 378 11.78 12.76 16.33
CA PRO A 378 11.78 14.22 16.31
C PRO A 378 11.44 14.81 14.93
N ALA A 379 11.91 14.20 13.85
CA ALA A 379 11.57 14.63 12.49
C ALA A 379 10.09 14.38 12.18
N LEU A 380 9.52 13.24 12.57
CA LEU A 380 8.10 12.96 12.38
C LEU A 380 7.21 13.89 13.23
N ILE A 381 7.62 14.24 14.45
CA ILE A 381 6.93 15.25 15.28
C ILE A 381 6.89 16.60 14.56
N LYS A 382 8.00 17.01 13.92
CA LYS A 382 8.01 18.20 13.06
C LYS A 382 7.03 18.08 11.88
N GLY A 383 6.98 16.91 11.24
CA GLY A 383 6.02 16.63 10.16
C GLY A 383 4.55 16.72 10.59
N LEU A 384 4.21 16.35 11.82
CA LEU A 384 2.85 16.56 12.38
C LEU A 384 2.45 18.04 12.47
N GLN A 385 3.44 18.95 12.46
CA GLN A 385 3.25 20.39 12.57
C GLN A 385 3.40 21.14 11.23
N ASP A 386 3.56 20.43 10.11
CA ASP A 386 3.76 21.01 8.79
C ASP A 386 2.56 21.83 8.29
N GLU A 387 2.77 22.92 7.56
CA GLU A 387 1.66 23.70 6.97
C GLU A 387 0.80 22.88 6.00
N ASP A 388 1.40 21.93 5.30
CA ASP A 388 0.73 21.08 4.34
C ASP A 388 0.06 19.91 5.07
N THR A 389 -1.26 19.82 4.95
CA THR A 389 -2.04 18.74 5.59
C THR A 389 -1.61 17.37 5.08
N GLN A 390 -1.04 17.28 3.87
CA GLN A 390 -0.58 16.02 3.33
C GLN A 390 0.69 15.52 4.06
N VAL A 391 1.62 16.41 4.38
CA VAL A 391 2.77 16.09 5.22
C VAL A 391 2.33 15.63 6.63
N ARG A 392 1.33 16.31 7.24
CA ARG A 392 0.82 15.94 8.58
C ARG A 392 0.26 14.53 8.65
N PHE A 393 -0.58 14.12 7.70
CA PHE A 393 -1.10 12.75 7.71
C PHE A 393 0.04 11.75 7.59
N THR A 394 1.07 12.07 6.77
CA THR A 394 2.13 11.11 6.43
C THR A 394 2.93 10.86 7.68
N ALA A 395 3.16 11.91 8.47
CA ALA A 395 3.84 11.80 9.75
C ALA A 395 3.08 10.91 10.72
N GLY A 396 1.74 11.04 10.79
CA GLY A 396 0.90 10.14 11.59
C GLY A 396 1.04 8.67 11.17
N LEU A 397 0.95 8.37 9.87
CA LEU A 397 1.13 7.00 9.37
C LEU A 397 2.57 6.48 9.52
N SER A 398 3.58 7.32 9.35
CA SER A 398 4.96 6.94 9.59
C SER A 398 5.21 6.61 11.07
N LEU A 399 4.58 7.33 12.00
CA LEU A 399 4.64 7.02 13.43
C LEU A 399 3.99 5.67 13.78
N VAL A 400 2.96 5.24 13.02
CA VAL A 400 2.41 3.87 13.15
C VAL A 400 3.49 2.81 12.90
N ARG A 401 4.37 3.02 11.90
CA ARG A 401 5.45 2.08 11.56
C ARG A 401 6.54 2.03 12.63
N ILE A 402 6.83 3.16 13.28
CA ILE A 402 7.76 3.22 14.42
C ILE A 402 7.17 2.52 15.65
N GLY A 403 5.84 2.58 15.83
CA GLY A 403 5.13 1.90 16.90
C GLY A 403 5.56 2.39 18.29
N LYS A 404 5.76 1.47 19.24
CA LYS A 404 6.09 1.79 20.64
C LYS A 404 7.29 2.71 20.83
N ASP A 405 8.26 2.67 19.91
CA ASP A 405 9.49 3.47 20.00
C ASP A 405 9.24 4.96 19.67
N ALA A 406 8.03 5.31 19.21
CA ALA A 406 7.55 6.67 19.00
C ALA A 406 6.84 7.28 20.22
N ALA A 407 7.05 6.75 21.43
CA ALA A 407 6.43 7.26 22.66
C ALA A 407 6.60 8.78 22.87
N GLU A 408 7.73 9.36 22.45
CA GLU A 408 7.97 10.80 22.53
C GLU A 408 7.00 11.65 21.68
N ALA A 409 6.34 11.05 20.68
CA ALA A 409 5.36 11.74 19.83
C ALA A 409 3.95 11.83 20.45
N VAL A 410 3.68 11.15 21.57
CA VAL A 410 2.34 11.10 22.19
C VAL A 410 1.74 12.50 22.44
N PRO A 411 2.46 13.48 23.02
CA PRO A 411 1.91 14.83 23.22
C PRO A 411 1.55 15.52 21.90
N ALA A 412 2.42 15.42 20.89
CA ALA A 412 2.18 16.03 19.58
C ALA A 412 1.00 15.38 18.84
N LEU A 413 0.83 14.07 18.98
CA LEU A 413 -0.32 13.33 18.43
C LEU A 413 -1.62 13.70 19.14
N ALA A 414 -1.60 13.91 20.46
CA ALA A 414 -2.76 14.33 21.23
C ALA A 414 -3.30 15.69 20.75
N GLU A 415 -2.42 16.63 20.39
CA GLU A 415 -2.81 17.92 19.78
C GLU A 415 -3.56 17.72 18.45
N GLN A 416 -3.13 16.76 17.62
CA GLN A 416 -3.72 16.47 16.31
C GLN A 416 -5.15 15.90 16.40
N LEU A 417 -5.57 15.38 17.56
CA LEU A 417 -6.94 14.88 17.77
C LEU A 417 -8.00 15.99 17.67
N SER A 418 -7.61 17.25 17.84
CA SER A 418 -8.50 18.40 17.69
C SER A 418 -8.46 19.06 16.30
N HIS A 419 -7.65 18.52 15.37
CA HIS A 419 -7.44 19.12 14.05
C HIS A 419 -8.73 19.12 13.21
N GLU A 420 -8.95 20.16 12.39
CA GLU A 420 -10.17 20.31 11.58
C GLU A 420 -10.36 19.18 10.56
N ASN A 421 -9.24 18.75 9.94
CA ASN A 421 -9.23 17.65 8.98
C ASN A 421 -9.40 16.30 9.69
N ARG A 422 -10.49 15.59 9.36
CA ARG A 422 -10.83 14.28 9.94
C ARG A 422 -9.76 13.20 9.77
N TYR A 423 -8.97 13.26 8.70
CA TYR A 423 -7.94 12.27 8.44
C TYR A 423 -6.71 12.48 9.33
N VAL A 424 -6.36 13.73 9.62
CA VAL A 424 -5.32 14.05 10.61
C VAL A 424 -5.70 13.46 11.97
N ARG A 425 -6.96 13.64 12.40
CA ARG A 425 -7.46 13.01 13.63
C ARG A 425 -7.39 11.48 13.57
N GLY A 426 -7.87 10.89 12.47
CA GLY A 426 -7.87 9.44 12.27
C GLY A 426 -6.47 8.82 12.33
N HIS A 427 -5.48 9.41 11.66
CA HIS A 427 -4.10 8.92 11.69
C HIS A 427 -3.42 9.14 13.04
N ALA A 428 -3.76 10.22 13.75
CA ALA A 428 -3.28 10.42 15.11
C ALA A 428 -3.81 9.35 16.07
N LEU A 429 -5.08 8.97 15.95
CA LEU A 429 -5.68 7.85 16.70
C LEU A 429 -4.97 6.52 16.41
N GLU A 430 -4.73 6.20 15.14
CA GLU A 430 -4.01 4.97 14.78
C GLU A 430 -2.55 4.98 15.28
N ALA A 431 -1.85 6.12 15.17
CA ALA A 431 -0.50 6.25 15.69
C ALA A 431 -0.44 6.04 17.21
N LEU A 432 -1.34 6.68 17.97
CA LEU A 432 -1.43 6.48 19.42
C LEU A 432 -1.73 5.01 19.77
N ARG A 433 -2.60 4.35 19.00
CA ARG A 433 -2.93 2.92 19.19
C ARG A 433 -1.72 2.02 18.99
N TYR A 434 -0.90 2.28 17.96
CA TYR A 434 0.29 1.48 17.67
C TYR A 434 1.49 1.81 18.56
N ILE A 435 1.57 3.04 19.09
CA ILE A 435 2.50 3.39 20.15
C ILE A 435 2.18 2.59 21.42
N GLY A 436 0.90 2.51 21.79
CA GLY A 436 0.41 1.56 22.79
C GLY A 436 0.99 1.70 24.20
N THR A 437 1.64 2.83 24.52
CA THR A 437 2.09 3.12 25.88
C THR A 437 0.89 3.44 26.78
N PRO A 438 1.02 3.33 28.12
CA PRO A 438 -0.04 3.73 29.04
C PRO A 438 -0.55 5.16 28.80
N GLU A 439 0.36 6.09 28.50
CA GLU A 439 0.02 7.48 28.19
C GLU A 439 -0.78 7.59 26.89
N ALA A 440 -0.38 6.86 25.84
CA ALA A 440 -1.11 6.84 24.57
C ALA A 440 -2.52 6.25 24.74
N HIS A 441 -2.67 5.18 25.51
CA HIS A 441 -3.97 4.60 25.84
C HIS A 441 -4.86 5.55 26.63
N GLU A 442 -4.30 6.27 27.61
CA GLU A 442 -5.05 7.27 28.37
C GLU A 442 -5.59 8.38 27.45
N VAL A 443 -4.77 8.89 26.53
CA VAL A 443 -5.21 9.86 25.51
C VAL A 443 -6.34 9.30 24.64
N LEU A 444 -6.24 8.05 24.18
CA LEU A 444 -7.29 7.40 23.39
C LEU A 444 -8.60 7.23 24.18
N ILE A 445 -8.50 6.87 25.45
CA ILE A 445 -9.67 6.72 26.34
C ILE A 445 -10.35 8.08 26.54
N GLN A 446 -9.58 9.13 26.80
CA GLN A 446 -10.12 10.49 26.93
C GLN A 446 -10.82 10.95 25.65
N GLU A 447 -10.22 10.70 24.48
CA GLU A 447 -10.84 11.02 23.19
C GLU A 447 -12.13 10.22 22.95
N LEU A 448 -12.18 8.95 23.33
CA LEU A 448 -13.40 8.15 23.26
C LEU A 448 -14.55 8.75 24.11
N PHE A 449 -14.25 9.29 25.28
CA PHE A 449 -15.27 9.92 26.14
C PHE A 449 -15.69 11.31 25.68
N ASN A 450 -14.82 12.02 24.95
CA ASN A 450 -15.13 13.33 24.35
C ASN A 450 -15.88 13.20 23.02
N THR A 451 -15.67 12.10 22.29
CA THR A 451 -16.38 11.79 21.06
C THR A 451 -17.77 11.22 21.36
N ARG A 452 -18.72 11.48 20.45
CA ARG A 452 -20.11 11.05 20.61
C ARG A 452 -20.21 9.53 20.55
N TRP A 453 -20.23 8.87 21.71
CA TRP A 453 -20.23 7.41 21.81
C TRP A 453 -21.54 6.73 21.36
N CYS A 454 -22.67 7.46 21.31
CA CYS A 454 -23.95 6.94 20.87
C CYS A 454 -24.30 7.45 19.46
N SER A 455 -24.02 6.63 18.44
CA SER A 455 -24.40 6.88 17.04
C SER A 455 -25.92 6.99 16.86
N ASP A 456 -26.68 6.34 17.74
CA ASP A 456 -28.13 6.27 17.69
C ASP A 456 -28.81 7.43 18.39
N THR A 457 -28.08 8.42 18.91
CA THR A 457 -28.74 9.64 19.42
C THR A 457 -29.03 10.56 18.22
N THR A 458 -30.26 10.58 17.75
CA THR A 458 -30.75 11.54 16.76
C THR A 458 -32.02 12.17 17.30
N PRO A 459 -32.46 13.35 16.82
CA PRO A 459 -33.77 13.87 17.20
C PRO A 459 -34.92 12.86 17.00
N ALA A 460 -34.78 11.91 16.07
CA ALA A 460 -35.77 10.85 15.80
C ALA A 460 -35.68 9.62 16.73
N SER A 461 -34.61 9.50 17.53
CA SER A 461 -34.35 8.39 18.45
C SER A 461 -34.04 8.89 19.87
N THR A 462 -34.30 10.17 20.14
CA THR A 462 -34.29 10.72 21.49
C THR A 462 -35.68 10.48 22.08
N PHE A 463 -35.78 9.46 22.94
CA PHE A 463 -36.98 8.94 23.62
C PHE A 463 -37.87 7.98 22.82
#